data_AF-A0A958C6I7-F1
#
_entry.id   AF-A0A958C6I7-F1
#
_cell.length_a   1.000
_cell.length_b   1.000
_cell.length_c   1.000
_cell.angle_alpha   90.00
_cell.angle_beta   90.00
_cell.angle_gamma   90.00
#
_symmetry.space_group_name_H-M   'P 1'
#
loop_
_entity.id
_entity.type
_entity.pdbx_description
1 polymer ?
#
loop_
_entity_poly.entity_id
_entity_poly.type
_entity_poly.pdbx_seq_one_letter_code
_entity_poly.pdbx_strand_id
1 'polypeptide(L)'
;MTMNVQELLDQVVAVLPISQDEVIYKGIAAGVSERIVELKRASGRLQANYDSTSQLEQLMAARGVSPDDHTLYTDLLEWRAIDAELIELFHLLEIM
;
A
#
# COMPACT_ATOMS: atom_id res chain seq x y z
N MET A 1 -30.57 11.55 -4.62
CA MET A 1 -30.10 11.01 -5.91
C MET A 1 -28.66 10.60 -5.72
N THR A 2 -28.36 9.31 -5.83
CA THR A 2 -26.99 8.81 -5.93
C THR A 2 -26.55 8.96 -7.37
N MET A 3 -25.54 9.80 -7.61
CA MET A 3 -24.95 10.00 -8.93
C MET A 3 -24.15 8.76 -9.34
N ASN A 4 -24.32 8.31 -10.58
CA ASN A 4 -23.52 7.22 -11.16
C ASN A 4 -22.10 7.75 -11.49
N VAL A 5 -21.08 6.90 -11.37
CA VAL A 5 -19.68 7.19 -11.76
C VAL A 5 -19.59 7.76 -13.19
N GLN A 6 -20.37 7.24 -14.14
CA GLN A 6 -20.37 7.75 -15.51
C GLN A 6 -20.88 9.20 -15.59
N GLU A 7 -21.94 9.52 -14.86
CA GLU A 7 -22.50 10.89 -14.82
C GLU A 7 -21.51 11.86 -14.19
N LEU A 8 -20.72 11.40 -13.21
CA LEU A 8 -19.64 12.19 -12.62
C LEU A 8 -18.50 12.43 -13.63
N LEU A 9 -18.05 11.38 -14.34
CA LEU A 9 -17.00 11.50 -15.35
C LEU A 9 -17.43 12.47 -16.47
N ASP A 10 -18.67 12.36 -16.95
CA ASP A 10 -19.25 13.26 -17.95
C ASP A 10 -19.22 14.72 -17.47
N GLN A 11 -19.58 14.97 -16.21
CA GLN A 11 -19.52 16.32 -15.62
C GLN A 11 -18.09 16.85 -15.46
N VAL A 12 -17.14 15.98 -15.09
CA VAL A 12 -15.74 16.37 -14.92
C VAL A 12 -15.13 16.77 -16.27
N VAL A 13 -15.33 16.00 -17.33
CA VAL A 13 -14.79 16.32 -18.66
C VAL A 13 -15.51 17.48 -19.35
N ALA A 14 -16.73 17.82 -18.92
CA ALA A 14 -17.42 19.03 -19.37
C ALA A 14 -16.76 20.31 -18.84
N VAL A 15 -16.04 20.24 -17.71
CA VAL A 15 -15.39 21.38 -17.06
C VAL A 15 -13.87 21.37 -17.29
N LEU A 16 -13.25 20.18 -17.30
CA LEU A 16 -11.82 20.00 -17.51
C LEU A 16 -11.55 19.55 -18.95
N PRO A 17 -10.61 20.16 -19.67
CA PRO A 17 -10.28 19.80 -21.05
C PRO A 17 -9.42 18.53 -21.13
N ILE A 18 -9.92 17.42 -20.56
CA ILE A 18 -9.26 16.11 -20.48
C ILE A 18 -10.24 15.02 -20.85
N SER A 19 -9.74 13.85 -21.29
CA SER A 19 -10.60 12.70 -21.57
C SER A 19 -11.01 11.97 -20.29
N GLN A 20 -12.06 11.15 -20.37
CA GLN A 20 -12.46 10.30 -19.24
C GLN A 20 -11.36 9.30 -18.88
N ASP A 21 -10.70 8.72 -19.88
CA ASP A 21 -9.54 7.85 -19.67
C ASP A 21 -8.45 8.58 -18.90
N GLU A 22 -8.15 9.84 -19.26
CA GLU A 22 -7.15 10.64 -18.56
C GLU A 22 -7.53 10.91 -17.09
N VAL A 23 -8.82 11.14 -16.80
CA VAL A 23 -9.32 11.23 -15.41
C VAL A 23 -9.11 9.91 -14.67
N ILE A 24 -9.46 8.78 -15.29
CA ILE A 24 -9.35 7.45 -14.68
C ILE A 24 -7.88 7.11 -14.43
N TYR A 25 -7.01 7.26 -15.42
CA TYR A 25 -5.57 6.98 -15.29
C TYR A 25 -4.93 7.82 -14.19
N LYS A 26 -5.23 9.12 -14.13
CA LYS A 26 -4.72 9.98 -13.05
C LYS A 26 -5.25 9.58 -11.69
N GLY A 27 -6.53 9.19 -11.60
CA GLY A 27 -7.14 8.71 -10.36
C GLY A 27 -6.51 7.40 -9.86
N ILE A 28 -6.28 6.44 -10.76
CA ILE A 28 -5.58 5.18 -10.45
C ILE A 28 -4.15 5.49 -10.01
N ALA A 29 -3.41 6.30 -10.76
CA ALA A 29 -2.03 6.67 -10.43
C ALA A 29 -1.93 7.35 -9.05
N ALA A 30 -2.86 8.26 -8.75
CA ALA A 30 -2.94 8.92 -7.44
C ALA A 30 -3.20 7.91 -6.32
N GLY A 31 -4.21 7.05 -6.47
CA GLY A 31 -4.53 6.04 -5.46
C GLY A 31 -3.40 5.04 -5.20
N VAL A 32 -2.73 4.57 -6.27
CA VAL A 32 -1.55 3.70 -6.15
C VAL A 32 -0.40 4.43 -5.43
N SER A 33 -0.12 5.68 -5.80
CA SER A 33 0.94 6.48 -5.18
C SER A 33 0.69 6.74 -3.70
N GLU A 34 -0.55 7.10 -3.34
CA GLU A 34 -0.97 7.29 -1.94
C GLU A 34 -0.75 6.03 -1.13
N ARG A 35 -1.18 4.87 -1.66
CA ARG A 35 -1.02 3.59 -0.99
C ARG A 35 0.45 3.21 -0.80
N ILE A 36 1.30 3.41 -1.80
CA ILE A 36 2.76 3.20 -1.67
C ILE A 36 3.33 4.04 -0.54
N VAL A 37 2.93 5.32 -0.43
CA VAL A 37 3.41 6.20 0.65
C VAL A 37 2.99 5.69 2.03
N GLU A 38 1.75 5.23 2.18
CA GLU A 38 1.27 4.61 3.44
C GLU A 38 2.08 3.38 3.82
N LEU A 39 2.30 2.47 2.87
CA LEU A 39 3.08 1.25 3.05
C LEU A 39 4.52 1.54 3.42
N LYS A 40 5.16 2.53 2.77
CA LYS A 40 6.52 2.96 3.11
C LYS A 40 6.60 3.55 4.52
N ARG A 41 5.59 4.31 4.96
CA ARG A 41 5.51 4.79 6.35
C ARG A 41 5.34 3.64 7.33
N ALA A 42 4.52 2.64 7.01
CA ALA A 42 4.33 1.45 7.84
C ALA A 42 5.62 0.64 7.98
N SER A 43 6.26 0.35 6.85
CA SER A 43 7.58 -0.30 6.81
C SER A 43 8.61 0.49 7.62
N GLY A 44 8.64 1.82 7.51
CA GLY A 44 9.54 2.68 8.28
C GLY A 44 9.34 2.58 9.81
N ARG A 45 8.11 2.35 10.29
CA ARG A 45 7.85 2.10 11.72
C ARG A 45 8.41 0.75 12.16
N LEU A 46 8.20 -0.30 11.39
CA LEU A 46 8.76 -1.63 11.67
C LEU A 46 10.29 -1.60 11.62
N GLN A 47 10.85 -0.85 10.65
CA GLN A 47 12.28 -0.62 10.54
C GLN A 47 12.85 0.11 11.75
N ALA A 48 12.15 1.11 12.29
CA ALA A 48 12.60 1.79 13.51
C ALA A 48 12.61 0.86 14.75
N ASN A 49 11.76 -0.17 14.77
CA ASN A 49 11.65 -1.10 15.89
C ASN A 49 12.66 -2.26 15.82
N TYR A 50 13.02 -2.69 14.61
CA TYR A 50 13.77 -3.93 14.41
C TYR A 50 14.96 -3.82 13.46
N ASP A 51 15.26 -2.64 12.90
CA ASP A 51 16.24 -2.33 11.86
C ASP A 51 16.05 -3.02 10.49
N SER A 52 15.69 -4.31 10.49
CA SER A 52 15.47 -5.11 9.29
C SER A 52 14.60 -6.32 9.56
N THR A 53 13.95 -6.85 8.52
CA THR A 53 13.18 -8.09 8.60
C THR A 53 14.04 -9.27 9.07
N SER A 54 15.31 -9.34 8.68
CA SER A 54 16.22 -10.41 9.11
C SER A 54 16.53 -10.35 10.61
N GLN A 55 16.72 -9.15 11.17
CA GLN A 55 16.89 -8.98 12.62
C GLN A 55 15.61 -9.37 13.37
N LEU A 56 14.43 -9.01 12.86
CA LEU A 56 13.15 -9.44 13.43
C LEU A 56 13.00 -10.97 13.44
N GLU A 57 13.36 -11.64 12.35
CA GLU A 57 13.35 -13.11 12.26
C GLU A 57 14.33 -13.76 13.25
N GLN A 58 15.53 -13.21 13.40
CA GLN A 58 16.51 -13.66 14.39
C GLN A 58 15.99 -13.48 15.82
N LEU A 59 15.37 -12.33 16.11
CA LEU A 59 14.78 -12.03 17.41
C LEU A 59 13.66 -13.02 17.75
N MET A 60 12.79 -13.31 16.78
CA MET A 60 11.71 -14.27 16.91
C MET A 60 12.24 -15.70 17.12
N ALA A 61 13.31 -16.09 16.41
CA ALA A 61 13.96 -17.38 16.59
C ALA A 61 14.62 -17.52 17.97
N ALA A 62 15.21 -16.44 18.49
CA ALA A 62 15.88 -16.43 19.79
C ALA A 62 14.91 -16.42 20.98
N ARG A 63 13.82 -15.66 20.88
CA ARG A 63 12.82 -15.50 21.95
C ARG A 63 11.70 -16.55 21.90
N GLY A 64 11.50 -17.17 20.74
CA GLY A 64 10.28 -17.91 20.45
C GLY A 64 9.08 -16.98 20.30
N VAL A 65 7.93 -17.55 19.95
CA VAL A 65 6.64 -16.83 19.96
C VAL A 65 5.88 -17.31 21.18
N SER A 66 5.58 -16.37 22.09
CA SER A 66 4.75 -16.69 23.26
C SER A 66 3.31 -16.94 22.81
N PRO A 67 2.59 -17.91 23.39
CA PRO A 67 1.14 -18.06 23.15
C PRO A 67 0.32 -16.84 23.58
N ASP A 68 0.87 -16.03 24.49
CA ASP A 68 0.20 -14.84 25.04
C ASP A 68 0.71 -13.53 24.41
N ASP A 69 1.81 -13.58 23.66
CA ASP A 69 2.41 -12.43 22.99
C ASP A 69 2.88 -12.84 21.58
N HIS A 70 2.06 -12.44 20.60
CA HIS A 70 2.29 -12.67 19.19
C HIS A 70 2.87 -11.45 18.47
N THR A 71 3.26 -10.38 19.17
CA THR A 71 3.68 -9.11 18.53
C THR A 71 4.78 -9.32 17.50
N LEU A 72 5.84 -10.07 17.83
CA LEU A 72 6.94 -10.33 16.88
C LEU A 72 6.48 -11.06 15.61
N TYR A 73 5.52 -11.98 15.76
CA TYR A 73 4.99 -12.73 14.63
C TYR A 73 4.05 -11.88 13.79
N THR A 74 3.19 -11.08 14.43
CA THR A 74 2.30 -10.12 13.76
C THR A 74 3.11 -9.09 12.98
N ASP A 75 4.15 -8.52 13.57
CA ASP A 75 5.02 -7.52 12.94
C ASP A 75 5.77 -8.11 11.75
N LEU A 76 6.19 -9.39 11.82
CA LEU A 76 6.83 -10.08 10.70
C LEU A 76 5.84 -10.30 9.54
N LEU A 77 4.60 -10.70 9.86
CA LEU A 77 3.56 -10.87 8.85
C LEU A 77 3.18 -9.54 8.20
N GLU A 78 3.06 -8.47 8.99
CA GLU A 78 2.80 -7.12 8.49
C GLU A 78 3.91 -6.70 7.53
N TRP A 79 5.18 -6.88 7.90
CA TRP A 79 6.30 -6.52 7.03
C TRP A 79 6.27 -7.26 5.70
N ARG A 80 6.03 -8.58 5.73
CA ARG A 80 5.95 -9.40 4.51
C ARG A 80 4.75 -9.01 3.64
N ALA A 81 3.62 -8.67 4.25
CA ALA A 81 2.45 -8.18 3.53
C ALA A 81 2.74 -6.84 2.85
N ILE A 82 3.43 -5.93 3.54
CA ILE A 82 3.86 -4.65 2.98
C ILE A 82 4.79 -4.87 1.78
N ASP A 83 5.78 -5.75 1.89
CA ASP A 83 6.72 -6.01 0.79
C ASP A 83 6.01 -6.60 -0.43
N ALA A 84 5.11 -7.57 -0.22
CA ALA A 84 4.33 -8.16 -1.30
C ALA A 84 3.41 -7.12 -1.97
N GLU A 85 2.69 -6.32 -1.18
CA GLU A 85 1.80 -5.30 -1.72
C GLU A 85 2.57 -4.23 -2.49
N LEU A 86 3.73 -3.79 -1.99
CA LEU A 86 4.60 -2.84 -2.72
C LEU A 86 5.05 -3.38 -4.08
N ILE A 87 5.41 -4.67 -4.17
CA ILE A 87 5.81 -5.30 -5.44
C ILE A 87 4.67 -5.20 -6.46
N GLU A 88 3.45 -5.56 -6.07
CA GLU A 88 2.28 -5.50 -6.95
C GLU A 88 1.95 -4.06 -7.37
N LEU A 89 2.02 -3.10 -6.44
CA LEU A 89 1.76 -1.69 -6.75
C LEU A 89 2.81 -1.09 -7.69
N PHE A 90 4.10 -1.47 -7.54
CA PHE A 90 5.13 -1.06 -8.49
C PHE A 90 4.91 -1.71 -9.86
N HIS A 91 4.52 -2.98 -9.90
CA HIS A 91 4.17 -3.65 -11.16
C HIS A 91 3.01 -2.94 -11.87
N LEU A 92 1.98 -2.52 -11.14
CA LEU A 92 0.88 -1.72 -11.70
C LEU A 92 1.38 -0.40 -12.32
N LEU A 93 2.30 0.31 -11.66
CA LEU A 93 2.88 1.54 -12.22
C LEU A 93 3.76 1.30 -13.45
N GLU A 94 4.38 0.13 -13.57
CA GLU A 94 5.22 -0.23 -14.74
C GLU A 94 4.39 -0.56 -15.99
N ILE A 95 3.17 -1.09 -15.81
CA ILE A 95 2.29 -1.47 -16.92
C ILE A 95 1.29 -0.38 -17.31
N MET A 96 1.20 0.70 -16.53
CA MET A 96 0.43 1.91 -16.83
C MET A 96 1.15 2.81 -17.83
#